data_AF-A0A3B9LUU5-F1
#
_entry.id   AF-A0A3B9LUU5-F1
#
_cell.length_a   1.000
_cell.length_b   1.000
_cell.length_c   1.000
_cell.angle_alpha   90.00
_cell.angle_beta   90.00
_cell.angle_gamma   90.00
#
_symmetry.space_group_name_H-M   'P 1'
#
loop_
_entity.id
_entity.type
_entity.pdbx_description
1 polymer ?
#
loop_
_entity_poly.entity_id
_entity_poly.type
_entity_poly.pdbx_seq_one_letter_code
_entity_poly.pdbx_strand_id
1 'polypeptide(L)'
;VVFKPATLTPATAVRIVEIFAEAGVPPGVLNLVLGSGSEAGDEIINHPAVKAVSFTGSNEVGIRLYEEVSRRGAKVQCEMGGKNPVIILEDADLDLAVESTAQGAFGSSGQRCTATSRAVV
;
A
#
# COMPACT_ATOMS: atom_id res chain seq x y z
N VAL A 1 -2.63 16.29 -4.90
CA VAL A 1 -2.78 14.85 -4.59
C VAL A 1 -4.25 14.48 -4.74
N VAL A 2 -4.52 13.34 -5.40
CA VAL A 2 -5.84 12.71 -5.43
C VAL A 2 -5.71 11.38 -4.70
N PHE A 3 -6.27 11.29 -3.51
CA PHE A 3 -6.15 10.14 -2.63
C PHE A 3 -7.42 9.29 -2.70
N LYS A 4 -7.27 8.01 -3.00
CA LYS A 4 -8.37 7.05 -3.11
C LYS A 4 -8.09 5.83 -2.23
N PRO A 5 -8.67 5.73 -1.02
CA PRO A 5 -8.41 4.62 -0.11
C PRO A 5 -9.10 3.32 -0.58
N ALA A 6 -8.80 2.22 0.11
CA ALA A 6 -9.53 0.97 -0.07
C ALA A 6 -11.00 1.15 0.33
N THR A 7 -11.91 0.58 -0.47
CA THR A 7 -13.35 0.75 -0.32
C THR A 7 -13.88 0.26 1.03
N LEU A 8 -13.26 -0.77 1.59
CA LEU A 8 -13.69 -1.38 2.86
C LEU A 8 -13.20 -0.62 4.11
N THR A 9 -12.18 0.22 3.98
CA THR A 9 -11.55 0.92 5.12
C THR A 9 -11.38 2.43 4.86
N PRO A 10 -12.43 3.17 4.47
CA PRO A 10 -12.29 4.58 4.07
C PRO A 10 -12.25 5.55 5.27
N ALA A 11 -12.76 5.15 6.43
CA ALA A 11 -13.05 6.07 7.54
C ALA A 11 -11.81 6.86 8.01
N THR A 12 -10.68 6.18 8.25
CA THR A 12 -9.44 6.85 8.69
C THR A 12 -8.87 7.77 7.61
N ALA A 13 -9.01 7.41 6.33
CA ALA A 13 -8.59 8.27 5.22
C ALA A 13 -9.42 9.56 5.16
N VAL A 14 -10.74 9.47 5.39
CA VAL A 14 -11.62 10.64 5.51
C VAL A 14 -11.13 11.54 6.64
N ARG A 15 -10.92 10.99 7.84
CA ARG A 15 -10.46 11.77 9.00
C ARG A 15 -9.11 12.45 8.77
N ILE A 16 -8.17 11.78 8.15
CA ILE A 16 -6.87 12.38 7.83
C ILE A 16 -7.05 13.57 6.88
N VAL A 17 -7.88 13.45 5.85
CA VAL A 17 -8.12 14.55 4.90
C VAL A 17 -8.85 15.71 5.57
N GLU A 18 -9.81 15.47 6.47
CA GLU A 18 -10.45 16.50 7.30
C GLU A 18 -9.41 17.28 8.13
N ILE A 19 -8.49 16.57 8.80
CA ILE A 19 -7.41 17.19 9.59
C ILE A 19 -6.52 18.07 8.71
N PHE A 20 -6.18 17.63 7.49
CA PHE A 20 -5.40 18.47 6.56
C PHE A 20 -6.17 19.71 6.11
N ALA A 21 -7.47 19.61 5.90
CA ALA A 21 -8.31 20.75 5.56
C ALA A 21 -8.38 21.76 6.72
N GLU A 22 -8.58 21.28 7.95
CA GLU A 22 -8.58 22.10 9.18
C GLU A 22 -7.21 22.78 9.41
N ALA A 23 -6.12 22.11 9.07
CA ALA A 23 -4.76 22.66 9.13
C ALA A 23 -4.49 23.74 8.06
N GLY A 24 -5.45 24.01 7.16
CA GLY A 24 -5.35 25.08 6.16
C GLY A 24 -4.71 24.69 4.84
N VAL A 25 -4.69 23.40 4.48
CA VAL A 25 -4.27 22.99 3.13
C VAL A 25 -5.16 23.67 2.08
N PRO A 26 -4.58 24.39 1.09
CA PRO A 26 -5.37 25.11 0.11
C PRO A 26 -6.29 24.20 -0.71
N PRO A 27 -7.49 24.68 -1.11
CA PRO A 27 -8.41 23.92 -1.95
C PRO A 27 -7.73 23.35 -3.21
N GLY A 28 -8.00 22.08 -3.51
CA GLY A 28 -7.44 21.39 -4.68
C GLY A 28 -6.05 20.78 -4.49
N VAL A 29 -5.30 21.12 -3.43
CA VAL A 29 -3.98 20.53 -3.15
C VAL A 29 -4.09 19.07 -2.70
N LEU A 30 -5.06 18.76 -1.85
CA LEU A 30 -5.41 17.40 -1.42
C LEU A 30 -6.89 17.15 -1.68
N ASN A 31 -7.20 16.09 -2.43
CA ASN A 31 -8.57 15.70 -2.79
C ASN A 31 -8.77 14.24 -2.38
N LEU A 32 -9.92 13.92 -1.80
CA LEU A 32 -10.33 12.56 -1.46
C LEU A 32 -11.36 12.06 -2.47
N VAL A 33 -11.16 10.87 -3.01
CA VAL A 33 -12.13 10.18 -3.86
C VAL A 33 -12.50 8.85 -3.23
N LEU A 34 -13.78 8.66 -2.96
CA LEU A 34 -14.34 7.38 -2.52
C LEU A 34 -15.00 6.69 -3.72
N GLY A 35 -14.72 5.41 -3.90
CA GLY A 35 -15.23 4.64 -5.04
C GLY A 35 -14.51 3.32 -5.19
N SER A 36 -14.95 2.47 -6.12
CA SER A 36 -14.31 1.20 -6.43
C SER A 36 -12.94 1.39 -7.10
N GLY A 37 -12.13 0.33 -7.18
CA GLY A 37 -10.89 0.37 -7.97
C GLY A 37 -11.17 0.45 -9.47
N SER A 38 -12.13 -0.33 -9.94
CA SER A 38 -12.53 -0.46 -11.35
C SER A 38 -13.20 0.77 -11.94
N GLU A 39 -13.74 1.67 -11.13
CA GLU A 39 -14.32 2.93 -11.62
C GLU A 39 -13.38 4.09 -11.32
N ALA A 40 -13.26 4.48 -10.05
CA ALA A 40 -12.49 5.66 -9.67
C ALA A 40 -10.98 5.47 -9.88
N GLY A 41 -10.45 4.27 -9.60
CA GLY A 41 -9.03 3.98 -9.79
C GLY A 41 -8.63 4.01 -11.26
N ASP A 42 -9.41 3.35 -12.11
CA ASP A 42 -9.15 3.26 -13.56
C ASP A 42 -9.26 4.63 -14.25
N GLU A 43 -10.19 5.49 -13.83
CA GLU A 43 -10.24 6.87 -14.31
C GLU A 43 -8.99 7.66 -13.88
N ILE A 44 -8.61 7.59 -12.58
CA ILE A 44 -7.46 8.32 -12.05
C ILE A 44 -6.16 7.97 -12.80
N ILE A 45 -5.89 6.68 -13.04
CA ILE A 45 -4.61 6.27 -13.63
C ILE A 45 -4.48 6.64 -15.11
N ASN A 46 -5.61 6.70 -15.83
CA ASN A 46 -5.67 6.99 -17.26
C ASN A 46 -5.80 8.50 -17.55
N HIS A 47 -6.19 9.31 -16.57
CA HIS A 47 -6.39 10.73 -16.77
C HIS A 47 -5.08 11.46 -17.16
N PRO A 48 -5.04 12.24 -18.26
CA PRO A 48 -3.81 12.84 -18.82
C PRO A 48 -3.16 13.89 -17.91
N ALA A 49 -3.94 14.48 -16.98
CA ALA A 49 -3.40 15.41 -15.99
C ALA A 49 -2.61 14.71 -14.86
N VAL A 50 -2.80 13.41 -14.62
CA VAL A 50 -2.07 12.68 -13.59
C VAL A 50 -0.65 12.39 -14.08
N LYS A 51 0.35 12.97 -13.43
CA LYS A 51 1.77 12.85 -13.83
C LYS A 51 2.52 11.75 -13.09
N ALA A 52 1.99 11.28 -11.97
CA ALA A 52 2.55 10.20 -11.19
C ALA A 52 1.46 9.40 -10.48
N VAL A 53 1.67 8.10 -10.31
CA VAL A 53 0.82 7.19 -9.53
C VAL A 53 1.66 6.50 -8.46
N SER A 54 1.13 6.46 -7.24
CA SER A 54 1.68 5.70 -6.13
C SER A 54 0.62 4.70 -5.67
N PHE A 55 0.93 3.41 -5.79
CA PHE A 55 0.02 2.33 -5.46
C PHE A 55 0.60 1.42 -4.38
N THR A 56 -0.25 1.00 -3.46
CA THR A 56 0.05 -0.07 -2.51
C THR A 56 -1.13 -1.03 -2.48
N GLY A 57 -0.89 -2.31 -2.71
CA GLY A 57 -1.95 -3.30 -2.80
C GLY A 57 -1.46 -4.66 -3.30
N SER A 58 -2.31 -5.37 -4.04
CA SER A 58 -1.97 -6.69 -4.57
C SER A 58 -1.04 -6.60 -5.78
N ASN A 59 -0.27 -7.67 -5.98
CA ASN A 59 0.63 -7.80 -7.14
C ASN A 59 -0.10 -7.76 -8.47
N GLU A 60 -1.24 -8.44 -8.60
CA GLU A 60 -2.03 -8.47 -9.84
C GLU A 60 -2.49 -7.06 -10.25
N VAL A 61 -3.04 -6.28 -9.32
CA VAL A 61 -3.47 -4.91 -9.60
C VAL A 61 -2.27 -4.02 -9.86
N GLY A 62 -1.21 -4.10 -9.05
CA GLY A 62 -0.04 -3.26 -9.19
C GLY A 62 0.70 -3.46 -10.52
N ILE A 63 0.83 -4.69 -11.01
CA ILE A 63 1.41 -4.99 -12.33
C ILE A 63 0.60 -4.33 -13.44
N ARG A 64 -0.74 -4.52 -13.45
CA ARG A 64 -1.63 -3.88 -14.42
C ARG A 64 -1.46 -2.36 -14.43
N LEU A 65 -1.48 -1.74 -13.24
CA LEU A 65 -1.31 -0.29 -13.09
C LEU A 65 0.06 0.17 -13.58
N TYR A 66 1.11 -0.57 -13.26
CA TYR A 66 2.47 -0.24 -13.67
C TYR A 66 2.59 -0.22 -15.20
N GLU A 67 2.07 -1.24 -15.88
CA GLU A 67 2.06 -1.34 -17.34
C GLU A 67 1.26 -0.20 -17.98
N GLU A 68 0.03 0.05 -17.53
CA GLU A 68 -0.84 1.08 -18.10
C GLU A 68 -0.28 2.50 -17.92
N VAL A 69 0.18 2.83 -16.71
CA VAL A 69 0.68 4.17 -16.36
C VAL A 69 2.03 4.45 -17.01
N SER A 70 2.94 3.46 -17.02
CA SER A 70 4.25 3.62 -17.66
C SER A 70 4.13 3.76 -19.18
N ARG A 71 3.18 3.07 -19.82
CA ARG A 71 2.95 3.15 -21.28
C ARG A 71 2.61 4.57 -21.76
N ARG A 72 1.94 5.38 -20.94
CA ARG A 72 1.66 6.80 -21.24
C ARG A 72 2.75 7.77 -20.78
N GLY A 73 3.88 7.26 -20.27
CA GLY A 73 5.03 8.06 -19.83
C GLY A 73 4.89 8.75 -18.47
N ALA A 74 3.89 8.37 -17.66
CA ALA A 74 3.78 8.87 -16.28
C ALA A 74 4.64 8.06 -15.31
N LYS A 75 5.09 8.69 -14.24
CA LYS A 75 5.84 8.00 -13.18
C LYS A 75 4.91 7.06 -12.43
N VAL A 76 5.39 5.87 -12.09
CA VAL A 76 4.61 4.90 -11.31
C VAL A 76 5.51 4.20 -10.30
N GLN A 77 5.02 4.08 -9.08
CA GLN A 77 5.60 3.23 -8.03
C GLN A 77 4.51 2.31 -7.46
N CYS A 78 4.88 1.07 -7.20
CA CYS A 78 3.96 0.04 -6.73
C CYS A 78 4.61 -0.77 -5.59
N GLU A 79 3.92 -0.84 -4.45
CA GLU A 79 4.25 -1.72 -3.32
C GLU A 79 3.24 -2.88 -3.29
N MET A 80 3.71 -4.12 -3.52
CA MET A 80 2.85 -5.23 -3.99
C MET A 80 2.84 -6.47 -3.10
N GLY A 81 3.19 -6.31 -1.82
CA GLY A 81 3.35 -7.41 -0.87
C GLY A 81 4.70 -8.12 -0.99
N GLY A 82 4.82 -9.29 -0.37
CA GLY A 82 6.08 -10.03 -0.35
C GLY A 82 5.94 -11.44 0.21
N LYS A 83 7.00 -12.22 0.05
CA LYS A 83 7.18 -13.54 0.69
C LYS A 83 8.40 -13.47 1.61
N ASN A 84 8.26 -12.71 2.69
CA ASN A 84 9.39 -12.30 3.51
C ASN A 84 9.89 -13.47 4.36
N PRO A 85 11.18 -13.85 4.24
CA PRO A 85 11.78 -14.87 5.06
C PRO A 85 12.30 -14.31 6.38
N VAL A 86 12.25 -15.12 7.43
CA VAL A 86 13.16 -15.05 8.57
C VAL A 86 14.17 -16.20 8.44
N ILE A 87 15.45 -15.92 8.63
CA ILE A 87 16.53 -16.90 8.58
C ILE A 87 17.10 -17.00 9.99
N ILE A 88 17.02 -18.18 10.59
CA ILE A 88 17.53 -18.49 11.92
C ILE A 88 18.80 -19.32 11.72
N LEU A 89 19.93 -18.79 12.18
CA LEU A 89 21.23 -19.45 12.06
C LEU A 89 21.49 -20.37 13.26
N GLU A 90 22.49 -21.25 13.13
CA GLU A 90 22.85 -22.24 14.16
C GLU A 90 23.20 -21.61 15.51
N ASP A 91 23.77 -20.39 15.50
CA ASP A 91 24.19 -19.63 16.68
C ASP A 91 23.17 -18.57 17.13
N ALA A 92 21.94 -18.60 16.58
CA ALA A 92 20.91 -17.64 16.93
C ALA A 92 20.42 -17.82 18.37
N ASP A 93 20.12 -16.70 19.04
CA ASP A 93 19.33 -16.70 20.27
C ASP A 93 17.91 -17.22 19.94
N LEU A 94 17.61 -18.43 20.41
CA LEU A 94 16.37 -19.13 20.06
C LEU A 94 15.13 -18.48 20.69
N ASP A 95 15.25 -17.93 21.90
CA ASP A 95 14.10 -17.29 22.56
C ASP A 95 13.71 -16.03 21.80
N LEU A 96 14.71 -15.20 21.43
CA LEU A 96 14.49 -14.01 20.60
C LEU A 96 13.97 -14.37 19.20
N ALA A 97 14.51 -15.43 18.59
CA ALA A 97 14.12 -15.87 17.25
C ALA A 97 12.66 -16.32 17.22
N VAL A 98 12.21 -17.08 18.22
CA VAL A 98 10.82 -17.54 18.34
C VAL A 98 9.87 -16.35 18.53
N GLU A 99 10.16 -15.45 19.47
CA GLU A 99 9.31 -14.29 19.74
C GLU A 99 9.19 -13.38 18.52
N SER A 100 10.33 -13.04 17.90
CA SER A 100 10.38 -12.19 16.71
C SER A 100 9.64 -12.80 15.53
N THR A 101 9.82 -14.11 15.31
CA THR A 101 9.13 -14.84 14.22
C THR A 101 7.63 -14.87 14.43
N ALA A 102 7.17 -15.16 15.65
CA ALA A 102 5.75 -15.18 15.98
C ALA A 102 5.10 -13.80 15.81
N GLN A 103 5.75 -12.74 16.29
CA GLN A 103 5.29 -11.36 16.12
C GLN A 103 5.24 -10.97 14.64
N GLY A 104 6.30 -11.29 13.89
CA GLY A 104 6.41 -10.96 12.48
C GLY A 104 5.41 -11.71 11.60
N ALA A 105 5.08 -12.95 11.95
CA ALA A 105 4.16 -13.79 11.19
C ALA A 105 2.69 -13.49 11.51
N PHE A 106 2.36 -13.31 12.79
CA PHE A 106 0.97 -13.26 13.25
C PHE A 106 0.52 -11.86 13.70
N GLY A 107 1.43 -10.90 13.80
CA GLY A 107 1.09 -9.50 14.05
C GLY A 107 0.14 -8.95 12.98
N SER A 108 -0.89 -8.19 13.39
CA SER A 108 -1.99 -7.75 12.51
C SER A 108 -2.68 -8.91 11.78
N SER A 109 -2.72 -10.09 12.40
CA SER A 109 -3.22 -11.34 11.82
C SER A 109 -2.49 -11.74 10.53
N GLY A 110 -1.21 -11.38 10.40
CA GLY A 110 -0.40 -11.63 9.21
C GLY A 110 -0.72 -10.73 8.01
N GLN A 111 -1.64 -9.78 8.15
CA GLN A 111 -2.04 -8.86 7.07
C GLN A 111 -1.07 -7.67 6.99
N ARG A 112 0.20 -7.96 6.71
CA ARG A 112 1.27 -6.97 6.49
C ARG A 112 2.04 -7.36 5.24
N CYS A 113 2.42 -6.38 4.41
CA CYS A 113 3.31 -6.63 3.26
C CYS A 113 4.66 -7.22 3.69
N THR A 114 5.10 -6.91 4.91
CA THR A 114 6.34 -7.37 5.55
C THR A 114 6.14 -8.59 6.47
N ALA A 115 4.95 -9.22 6.49
CA ALA A 115 4.70 -10.36 7.35
C ALA A 115 5.71 -11.49 7.08
N THR A 116 6.22 -12.08 8.16
CA THR A 116 7.12 -13.25 8.09
C THR A 116 6.30 -14.47 7.72
N SER A 117 6.41 -14.91 6.47
CA SER A 117 5.59 -16.00 5.95
C SER A 117 6.40 -17.22 5.53
N ARG A 118 7.71 -17.19 5.80
CA ARG A 118 8.65 -18.28 5.56
C ARG A 118 9.72 -18.25 6.66
N ALA A 119 9.80 -19.31 7.45
CA ALA A 119 10.95 -19.54 8.32
C ALA A 119 11.94 -20.46 7.61
N VAL A 120 13.22 -20.13 7.68
CA VAL A 120 14.35 -20.97 7.27
C VAL A 120 15.20 -21.19 8.50
N VAL A 121 15.31 -22.44 8.94
CA VAL A 121 16.00 -22.88 10.17
C VAL A 121 16.96 -23.98 9.78
#